data_AF-C3ZSZ3-F1
#
_entry.id   AF-C3ZSZ3-F1
#
_cell.length_a   1.000
_cell.length_b   1.000
_cell.length_c   1.000
_cell.angle_alpha   90.00
_cell.angle_beta   90.00
_cell.angle_gamma   90.00
#
_symmetry.space_group_name_H-M   'P 1'
#
loop_
_entity.id
_entity.type
_entity.pdbx_description
1 polymer ?
#
loop_
_entity_poly.entity_id
_entity_poly.type
_entity_poly.pdbx_seq_one_letter_code
_entity_poly.pdbx_strand_id
1 'polypeptide(L)'
;MSIIQVQSSKAGGSSSLADRTPFYGTRLPSEVKAMVKELKKLDKKTFRSLLTVAVSALEGADVDTKSFTDLQTNGMTEDLINIIYSGLLSTLRLALRLPQTSLKPELFKEDLKELNIPEEFIVDLASAVFGGKRTNLDASALDSRSRLPTLQNFRWRVDVGISTSALNRVLEPTILMEMTLSDGRIQTFEVPVSKFHELRYNVAHVLREMESLEKRNVLKIQD
;
A
#
# COMPACT_ATOMS: atom_id res chain seq x y z
N MET A 1 22.26 15.21 44.13
CA MET A 1 22.01 14.23 43.06
C MET A 1 22.23 14.94 41.73
N SER A 2 23.47 14.94 41.22
CA SER A 2 23.83 15.59 39.97
C SER A 2 23.33 14.78 38.78
N ILE A 3 22.55 15.43 37.91
CA ILE A 3 22.13 14.86 36.62
C ILE A 3 23.27 15.11 35.64
N ILE A 4 23.91 14.01 35.22
CA ILE A 4 24.97 14.01 34.22
C ILE A 4 24.34 14.35 32.87
N GLN A 5 24.62 15.55 32.36
CA GLN A 5 24.42 15.88 30.95
C GLN A 5 25.52 15.19 30.14
N VAL A 6 25.11 14.21 29.32
CA VAL A 6 25.97 13.64 28.28
C VAL A 6 26.08 14.67 27.16
N GLN A 7 27.21 15.38 27.11
CA GLN A 7 27.59 16.22 25.97
C GLN A 7 27.97 15.32 24.79
N SER A 8 27.19 15.37 23.71
CA SER A 8 27.62 14.87 22.41
C SER A 8 28.58 15.87 21.76
N SER A 9 29.84 15.47 21.65
CA SER A 9 30.93 16.19 20.99
C SER A 9 30.69 16.34 19.48
N LYS A 10 30.99 17.54 18.95
CA LYS A 10 30.91 17.96 17.55
C LYS A 10 31.83 17.17 16.60
N ALA A 11 31.33 16.84 15.41
CA ALA A 11 32.04 16.83 14.13
C ALA A 11 30.97 16.95 13.03
N GLY A 12 30.84 18.06 12.30
CA GLY A 12 31.53 18.28 11.03
C GLY A 12 30.52 18.10 9.87
N GLY A 13 30.25 19.16 9.12
CA GLY A 13 29.09 19.36 8.24
C GLY A 13 28.67 18.21 7.29
N SER A 14 27.36 17.95 7.24
CA SER A 14 26.57 17.42 6.09
C SER A 14 25.12 17.01 6.49
N SER A 15 24.54 17.64 7.51
CA SER A 15 23.39 17.11 8.24
C SER A 15 22.00 17.48 7.70
N SER A 16 21.80 17.56 6.38
CA SER A 16 20.44 17.69 5.81
C SER A 16 20.00 16.50 4.96
N LEU A 17 20.93 15.63 4.55
CA LEU A 17 20.64 14.45 3.72
C LEU A 17 20.67 13.15 4.53
N ALA A 18 21.50 13.08 5.58
CA ALA A 18 21.65 11.89 6.43
C ALA A 18 20.45 11.59 7.33
N ASP A 19 19.54 12.57 7.51
CA ASP A 19 18.35 12.42 8.37
C ASP A 19 17.10 11.99 7.57
N ARG A 20 17.24 11.77 6.26
CA ARG A 20 16.15 11.30 5.41
C ARG A 20 16.14 9.77 5.38
N THR A 21 14.96 9.18 5.63
CA THR A 21 14.77 7.74 5.37
C THR A 21 14.67 7.51 3.86
N PRO A 22 15.57 6.74 3.24
CA PRO A 22 15.52 6.45 1.80
C PRO A 22 14.30 5.59 1.44
N PHE A 23 13.96 5.50 0.15
CA PHE A 23 12.73 4.80 -0.27
C PHE A 23 12.70 3.30 0.14
N TYR A 24 13.88 2.69 0.28
CA TYR A 24 14.06 1.31 0.72
C TYR A 24 14.05 1.13 2.25
N GLY A 25 13.92 2.21 3.03
CA GLY A 25 13.84 2.19 4.49
C GLY A 25 15.18 1.97 5.19
N THR A 26 15.12 1.54 6.46
CA THR A 26 16.30 1.37 7.33
C THR A 26 17.16 0.15 6.99
N ARG A 27 16.63 -0.81 6.22
CA ARG A 27 17.34 -2.02 5.82
C ARG A 27 17.12 -2.31 4.35
N LEU A 28 18.20 -2.35 3.57
CA LEU A 28 18.17 -2.77 2.19
C LEU A 28 17.81 -4.27 2.08
N PRO A 29 16.80 -4.67 1.29
CA PRO A 29 16.48 -6.07 1.06
C PRO A 29 17.66 -6.83 0.44
N SER A 30 17.81 -8.11 0.80
CA SER A 30 18.86 -9.01 0.29
C SER A 30 18.84 -9.13 -1.23
N GLU A 31 17.63 -9.07 -1.81
CA GLU A 31 17.33 -9.20 -3.22
C GLU A 31 17.88 -8.00 -4.00
N VAL A 32 17.66 -6.79 -3.49
CA VAL A 32 18.19 -5.55 -4.09
C VAL A 32 19.72 -5.53 -3.98
N LYS A 33 20.28 -5.98 -2.85
CA LYS A 33 21.73 -6.08 -2.66
C LYS A 33 22.39 -7.09 -3.60
N ALA A 34 21.73 -8.21 -3.88
CA ALA A 34 22.21 -9.23 -4.82
C ALA A 34 22.13 -8.73 -6.27
N MET A 35 21.02 -8.10 -6.64
CA MET A 35 20.82 -7.50 -7.96
C MET A 35 21.88 -6.45 -8.30
N VAL A 36 22.22 -5.54 -7.39
CA VAL A 36 23.24 -4.48 -7.60
C VAL A 36 24.61 -5.06 -7.99
N LYS A 37 24.97 -6.23 -7.45
CA LYS A 37 26.25 -6.89 -7.78
C LYS A 37 26.28 -7.43 -9.21
N GLU A 38 25.16 -7.97 -9.68
CA GLU A 38 25.05 -8.62 -10.99
C GLU A 38 24.63 -7.65 -12.11
N LEU A 39 24.06 -6.49 -11.77
CA LEU A 39 23.66 -5.45 -12.73
C LEU A 39 24.82 -4.91 -13.59
N LYS A 40 26.06 -4.96 -13.10
CA LYS A 40 27.25 -4.50 -13.84
C LYS A 40 27.58 -5.35 -15.07
N LYS A 41 27.04 -6.58 -15.15
CA LYS A 41 27.33 -7.54 -16.22
C LYS A 41 26.21 -7.62 -17.27
N LEU A 42 25.12 -6.87 -17.08
CA LEU A 42 23.91 -7.00 -17.88
C LEU A 42 23.88 -5.97 -19.01
N ASP A 43 23.38 -6.40 -20.17
CA ASP A 43 23.11 -5.52 -21.30
C ASP A 43 21.79 -4.76 -21.13
N LYS A 44 21.72 -3.60 -21.77
CA LYS A 44 20.57 -2.69 -21.68
C LYS A 44 19.27 -3.26 -22.25
N LYS A 45 19.37 -4.15 -23.23
CA LYS A 45 18.20 -4.72 -23.90
C LYS A 45 17.52 -5.75 -23.01
N THR A 46 18.30 -6.65 -22.40
CA THR A 46 17.81 -7.65 -21.44
C THR A 46 17.23 -6.98 -20.20
N PHE A 47 17.87 -5.91 -19.68
CA PHE A 47 17.35 -5.15 -18.54
C PHE A 47 15.94 -4.58 -18.81
N ARG A 48 15.72 -3.96 -19.96
CA ARG A 48 14.42 -3.37 -20.32
C ARG A 48 13.33 -4.41 -20.52
N SER A 49 13.69 -5.57 -21.09
CA SER A 49 12.76 -6.68 -21.20
C SER A 49 12.35 -7.19 -19.82
N LEU A 50 13.30 -7.41 -18.91
CA LEU A 50 13.02 -7.80 -17.51
C LEU A 50 12.20 -6.75 -16.76
N LEU A 51 12.48 -5.47 -16.96
CA LEU A 51 11.70 -4.39 -16.36
C LEU A 51 10.26 -4.38 -16.89
N THR A 52 10.07 -4.63 -18.18
CA THR A 52 8.72 -4.73 -18.77
C THR A 52 7.94 -5.89 -18.18
N VAL A 53 8.59 -7.06 -18.03
CA VAL A 53 8.00 -8.24 -17.39
C VAL A 53 7.68 -7.98 -15.91
N ALA A 54 8.53 -7.25 -15.19
CA ALA A 54 8.29 -6.87 -13.81
C ALA A 54 7.11 -5.89 -13.67
N VAL A 55 6.97 -4.93 -14.60
CA VAL A 55 5.83 -4.00 -14.63
C VAL A 55 4.54 -4.75 -14.97
N SER A 56 4.54 -5.65 -15.96
CA SER A 56 3.34 -6.44 -16.29
C SER A 56 2.92 -7.36 -15.14
N ALA A 57 3.87 -7.94 -14.41
CA ALA A 57 3.60 -8.71 -13.21
C ALA A 57 2.91 -7.88 -12.12
N LEU A 58 3.32 -6.61 -11.97
CA LEU A 58 2.70 -5.68 -11.01
C LEU A 58 1.35 -5.15 -11.48
N GLU A 59 1.08 -5.13 -12.79
CA GLU A 59 -0.25 -4.83 -13.34
C GLU A 59 -1.24 -5.99 -13.11
N GLY A 60 -0.77 -7.17 -12.69
CA GLY A 60 -1.59 -8.36 -12.44
C GLY A 60 -1.74 -9.26 -13.67
N ALA A 61 -0.94 -9.04 -14.72
CA ALA A 61 -0.84 -9.97 -15.83
C ALA A 61 -0.05 -11.22 -15.40
N ASP A 62 -0.52 -12.40 -15.80
CA ASP A 62 0.16 -13.66 -15.53
C ASP A 62 1.53 -13.64 -16.22
N VAL A 63 2.59 -13.85 -15.44
CA VAL A 63 3.96 -13.74 -15.95
C VAL A 63 4.27 -15.03 -16.70
N ASP A 64 4.09 -15.01 -18.03
CA ASP A 64 4.31 -16.19 -18.86
C ASP A 64 5.80 -16.60 -18.82
N THR A 65 6.05 -17.88 -18.52
CA THR A 65 7.38 -18.49 -18.42
C THR A 65 8.17 -18.39 -19.73
N LYS A 66 7.47 -18.20 -20.86
CA LYS A 66 8.06 -17.97 -22.18
C LYS A 66 8.91 -16.70 -22.26
N SER A 67 8.52 -15.66 -21.52
CA SER A 67 9.26 -14.39 -21.44
C SER A 67 10.66 -14.61 -20.85
N PHE A 68 10.79 -15.55 -19.91
CA PHE A 68 12.06 -15.90 -19.29
C PHE A 68 12.92 -16.79 -20.20
N THR A 69 12.30 -17.69 -20.99
CA THR A 69 13.04 -18.55 -21.94
C THR A 69 13.64 -17.75 -23.10
N ASP A 70 12.94 -16.72 -23.59
CA ASP A 70 13.47 -15.84 -24.65
C ASP A 70 14.72 -15.04 -24.18
N LEU A 71 14.81 -14.79 -22.87
CA LEU A 71 15.94 -14.10 -22.25
C LEU A 71 17.12 -15.04 -21.92
N GLN A 72 16.88 -16.35 -21.79
CA GLN A 72 17.94 -17.35 -21.64
C GLN A 72 18.80 -17.48 -22.91
N THR A 73 18.24 -17.21 -24.09
CA THR A 73 18.94 -17.26 -25.38
C THR A 73 20.15 -16.32 -25.48
N ASN A 74 20.25 -15.31 -24.60
CA ASN A 74 21.36 -14.35 -24.56
C ASN A 74 22.54 -14.78 -23.66
N GLY A 75 22.57 -16.03 -23.17
CA GLY A 75 23.73 -16.59 -22.46
C GLY A 75 23.77 -16.31 -20.95
N MET A 76 22.64 -15.93 -20.34
CA MET A 76 22.51 -15.73 -18.89
C MET A 76 21.93 -16.98 -18.21
N THR A 77 22.50 -17.37 -17.07
CA THR A 77 21.99 -18.47 -16.22
C THR A 77 20.64 -18.09 -15.60
N GLU A 78 19.71 -19.04 -15.50
CA GLU A 78 18.37 -18.84 -14.92
C GLU A 78 18.40 -18.21 -13.52
N ASP A 79 19.37 -18.62 -12.69
CA ASP A 79 19.58 -18.07 -11.36
C ASP A 79 19.88 -16.56 -11.36
N LEU A 80 20.67 -16.08 -12.32
CA LEU A 80 20.99 -14.65 -12.45
C LEU A 80 19.75 -13.85 -12.85
N ILE A 81 18.95 -14.40 -13.76
CA ILE A 81 17.69 -13.78 -14.19
C ILE A 81 16.72 -13.68 -13.02
N ASN A 82 16.58 -14.74 -12.22
CA ASN A 82 15.73 -14.77 -11.04
C ASN A 82 16.18 -13.77 -9.95
N ILE A 83 17.49 -13.66 -9.72
CA ILE A 83 18.06 -12.69 -8.77
C ILE A 83 17.77 -11.25 -9.24
N ILE A 84 17.96 -10.95 -10.52
CA ILE A 84 17.74 -9.61 -11.07
C ILE A 84 16.24 -9.28 -11.08
N TYR A 85 15.39 -10.22 -11.50
CA TYR A 85 13.94 -10.05 -11.52
C TYR A 85 13.37 -9.81 -10.12
N SER A 86 13.77 -10.62 -9.13
CA SER A 86 13.33 -10.44 -7.74
C SER A 86 13.81 -9.12 -7.13
N GLY A 87 15.04 -8.70 -7.44
CA GLY A 87 15.57 -7.39 -7.05
C GLY A 87 14.78 -6.24 -7.68
N LEU A 88 14.46 -6.33 -8.98
CA LEU A 88 13.68 -5.33 -9.71
C LEU A 88 12.26 -5.22 -9.15
N LEU A 89 11.58 -6.35 -8.99
CA LEU A 89 10.23 -6.40 -8.44
C LEU A 89 10.18 -5.83 -7.02
N SER A 90 11.17 -6.16 -6.19
CA SER A 90 11.26 -5.62 -4.82
C SER A 90 11.52 -4.11 -4.82
N THR A 91 12.41 -3.63 -5.68
CA THR A 91 12.70 -2.20 -5.84
C THR A 91 11.47 -1.43 -6.27
N LEU A 92 10.75 -1.95 -7.28
CA LEU A 92 9.50 -1.36 -7.75
C LEU A 92 8.44 -1.39 -6.64
N ARG A 93 8.23 -2.50 -5.94
CA ARG A 93 7.28 -2.57 -4.82
C ARG A 93 7.59 -1.56 -3.71
N LEU A 94 8.87 -1.36 -3.38
CA LEU A 94 9.29 -0.38 -2.39
C LEU A 94 9.00 1.06 -2.86
N ALA A 95 9.31 1.36 -4.12
CA ALA A 95 9.02 2.66 -4.71
C ALA A 95 7.51 2.91 -4.87
N LEU A 96 6.74 1.87 -5.23
CA LEU A 96 5.30 1.93 -5.40
C LEU A 96 4.55 2.01 -4.06
N ARG A 97 5.12 1.53 -2.95
CA ARG A 97 4.49 1.67 -1.62
C ARG A 97 4.36 3.12 -1.18
N LEU A 98 5.25 4.00 -1.65
CA LEU A 98 5.21 5.42 -1.30
C LEU A 98 4.26 6.18 -2.24
N PRO A 99 3.43 7.10 -1.71
CA PRO A 99 2.59 7.94 -2.54
C PRO A 99 3.45 8.89 -3.39
N GLN A 100 2.95 9.24 -4.59
CA GLN A 100 3.68 10.13 -5.52
C GLN A 100 4.00 11.51 -4.93
N THR A 101 3.25 11.95 -3.93
CA THR A 101 3.46 13.21 -3.21
C THR A 101 4.69 13.17 -2.30
N SER A 102 5.04 12.01 -1.75
CA SER A 102 6.23 11.88 -0.89
C SER A 102 7.51 11.57 -1.66
N LEU A 103 7.42 10.80 -2.75
CA LEU A 103 8.61 10.39 -3.51
C LEU A 103 8.87 11.36 -4.67
N LYS A 104 9.80 12.28 -4.48
CA LYS A 104 10.23 13.18 -5.57
C LYS A 104 11.15 12.43 -6.56
N PRO A 105 11.01 12.64 -7.88
CA PRO A 105 11.82 11.95 -8.88
C PRO A 105 13.34 12.13 -8.69
N GLU A 106 13.78 13.32 -8.27
CA GLU A 106 15.21 13.58 -8.06
C GLU A 106 15.77 12.82 -6.86
N LEU A 107 15.00 12.77 -5.77
CA LEU A 107 15.34 12.03 -4.57
C LEU A 107 15.40 10.52 -4.82
N PHE A 108 14.54 10.01 -5.71
CA PHE A 108 14.58 8.61 -6.13
C PHE A 108 15.82 8.28 -6.96
N LYS A 109 16.22 9.16 -7.88
CA LYS A 109 17.44 8.98 -8.68
C LYS A 109 18.69 9.00 -7.79
N GLU A 110 18.75 9.89 -6.80
CA GLU A 110 19.84 9.96 -5.82
C GLU A 110 19.96 8.65 -5.01
N ASP A 111 18.85 8.15 -4.46
CA ASP A 111 18.83 6.88 -3.72
C ASP A 111 19.31 5.70 -4.58
N LEU A 112 18.96 5.69 -5.88
CA LEU A 112 19.43 4.65 -6.82
C LEU A 112 20.94 4.80 -7.15
N LYS A 113 21.47 6.02 -7.19
CA LYS A 113 22.91 6.26 -7.35
C LYS A 113 23.70 5.79 -6.14
N GLU A 114 23.20 6.02 -4.93
CA GLU A 114 23.80 5.50 -3.69
C GLU A 114 23.84 3.97 -3.66
N LEU A 115 22.83 3.32 -4.27
CA LEU A 115 22.80 1.88 -4.46
C LEU A 115 23.77 1.36 -5.54
N ASN A 116 24.60 2.22 -6.14
CA ASN A 116 25.54 1.87 -7.23
C ASN A 116 24.85 1.26 -8.46
N ILE A 117 23.62 1.65 -8.76
CA ILE A 117 22.92 1.24 -9.98
C ILE A 117 23.42 2.13 -11.14
N PRO A 118 23.79 1.54 -12.30
CA PRO A 118 24.19 2.31 -13.49
C PRO A 118 23.15 3.35 -13.92
N GLU A 119 23.58 4.57 -14.26
CA GLU A 119 22.68 5.68 -14.62
C GLU A 119 21.75 5.36 -15.79
N GLU A 120 22.19 4.49 -16.70
CA GLU A 120 21.40 4.02 -17.82
C GLU A 120 20.11 3.30 -17.42
N PHE A 121 20.13 2.60 -16.29
CA PHE A 121 18.99 1.87 -15.74
C PHE A 121 18.12 2.74 -14.83
N ILE A 122 18.70 3.78 -14.24
CA ILE A 122 17.99 4.74 -13.38
C ILE A 122 16.89 5.45 -14.16
N VAL A 123 17.16 5.85 -15.42
CA VAL A 123 16.18 6.52 -16.28
C VAL A 123 15.00 5.61 -16.59
N ASP A 124 15.27 4.35 -16.95
CA ASP A 124 14.24 3.36 -17.26
C ASP A 124 13.39 3.03 -16.02
N LEU A 125 14.01 2.90 -14.83
CA LEU A 125 13.31 2.69 -13.56
C LEU A 125 12.45 3.90 -13.15
N ALA A 126 12.98 5.11 -13.30
CA ALA A 126 12.23 6.33 -13.01
C ALA A 126 11.00 6.46 -13.94
N SER A 127 11.15 6.10 -15.23
CA SER A 127 10.02 6.07 -16.17
C SER A 127 8.97 5.05 -15.76
N ALA A 128 9.36 3.87 -15.25
CA ALA A 128 8.41 2.86 -14.78
C ALA A 128 7.64 3.29 -13.51
N VAL A 129 8.29 3.99 -12.57
CA VAL A 129 7.70 4.39 -11.28
C VAL A 129 6.86 5.66 -11.40
N PHE A 130 7.29 6.64 -12.21
CA PHE A 130 6.64 7.95 -12.35
C PHE A 130 5.87 8.13 -13.66
N GLY A 131 5.95 7.18 -14.59
CA GLY A 131 5.26 7.26 -15.88
C GLY A 131 3.75 7.03 -15.77
N GLY A 132 3.07 7.17 -16.92
CA GLY A 132 1.60 7.05 -17.01
C GLY A 132 1.02 5.67 -16.66
N LYS A 133 1.86 4.63 -16.53
CA LYS A 133 1.43 3.30 -16.08
C LYS A 133 1.16 3.21 -14.59
N ARG A 134 1.60 4.22 -13.82
CA ARG A 134 1.47 4.22 -12.36
C ARG A 134 0.03 4.14 -11.86
N THR A 135 -0.90 4.81 -12.54
CA THR A 135 -2.33 4.77 -12.20
C THR A 135 -2.91 3.36 -12.30
N ASN A 136 -2.52 2.60 -13.32
CA ASN A 136 -2.96 1.21 -13.50
C ASN A 136 -2.32 0.30 -12.45
N LEU A 137 -1.05 0.52 -12.14
CA LEU A 137 -0.35 -0.21 -11.06
C LEU A 137 -0.99 0.03 -9.70
N ASP A 138 -1.34 1.28 -9.38
CA ASP A 138 -2.01 1.62 -8.13
C ASP A 138 -3.43 1.05 -8.09
N ALA A 139 -4.17 1.05 -9.20
CA ALA A 139 -5.48 0.42 -9.30
C ALA A 139 -5.40 -1.10 -9.06
N SER A 140 -4.45 -1.78 -9.71
CA SER A 140 -4.23 -3.23 -9.53
C SER A 140 -3.78 -3.57 -8.10
N ALA A 141 -2.91 -2.75 -7.51
CA ALA A 141 -2.51 -2.88 -6.10
C ALA A 141 -3.70 -2.66 -5.14
N LEU A 142 -4.63 -1.75 -5.46
CA LEU A 142 -5.82 -1.50 -4.65
C LEU A 142 -6.85 -2.62 -4.73
N ASP A 143 -6.92 -3.32 -5.86
CA ASP A 143 -7.81 -4.46 -6.09
C ASP A 143 -7.27 -5.74 -5.43
N SER A 144 -5.97 -6.00 -5.60
CA SER A 144 -5.29 -7.16 -5.02
C SER A 144 -5.03 -7.08 -3.51
N ARG A 145 -5.31 -5.94 -2.87
CA ARG A 145 -5.06 -5.77 -1.43
C ARG A 145 -6.04 -6.60 -0.59
N SER A 146 -5.53 -7.23 0.47
CA SER A 146 -6.39 -7.86 1.48
C SER A 146 -7.21 -6.77 2.20
N ARG A 147 -8.54 -6.85 2.11
CA ARG A 147 -9.47 -5.95 2.81
C ARG A 147 -10.37 -6.75 3.75
N LEU A 148 -10.78 -6.12 4.84
CA LEU A 148 -11.91 -6.62 5.62
C LEU A 148 -13.20 -6.47 4.80
N PRO A 149 -14.21 -7.33 5.02
CA PRO A 149 -15.50 -7.18 4.38
C PRO A 149 -16.08 -5.79 4.61
N THR A 150 -16.54 -5.14 3.54
CA THR A 150 -17.16 -3.81 3.61
C THR A 150 -18.68 -3.93 3.55
N LEU A 151 -19.39 -2.93 4.08
CA LEU A 151 -20.84 -2.84 3.98
C LEU A 151 -21.23 -2.41 2.57
N GLN A 152 -21.93 -3.26 1.80
CA GLN A 152 -22.41 -2.96 0.45
C GLN A 152 -23.83 -2.40 0.46
N ASN A 153 -24.72 -2.98 1.26
CA ASN A 153 -26.10 -2.54 1.35
C ASN A 153 -26.59 -2.62 2.79
N PHE A 154 -27.47 -1.69 3.15
CA PHE A 154 -28.10 -1.64 4.46
C PHE A 154 -29.58 -1.33 4.31
N ARG A 155 -30.43 -2.25 4.75
CA ARG A 155 -31.89 -2.11 4.76
C ARG A 155 -32.39 -2.19 6.19
N TRP A 156 -33.42 -1.42 6.50
CA TRP A 156 -34.07 -1.45 7.79
C TRP A 156 -35.57 -1.25 7.64
N ARG A 157 -36.33 -1.81 8.59
CA ARG A 157 -37.76 -1.56 8.75
C ARG A 157 -38.11 -1.50 10.24
N VAL A 158 -39.19 -0.79 10.56
CA VAL A 158 -39.72 -0.73 11.92
C VAL A 158 -40.96 -1.59 11.98
N ASP A 159 -40.92 -2.60 12.83
CA ASP A 159 -42.05 -3.47 13.11
C ASP A 159 -42.68 -3.04 14.44
N VAL A 160 -44.00 -3.01 14.52
CA VAL A 160 -44.73 -2.70 15.77
C VAL A 160 -45.56 -3.92 16.14
N GLY A 161 -45.13 -4.62 17.19
CA GLY A 161 -45.87 -5.76 17.72
C GLY A 161 -47.14 -5.30 18.45
N ILE A 162 -48.29 -5.82 18.05
CA ILE A 162 -49.57 -5.59 18.76
C ILE A 162 -49.81 -6.80 19.67
N SER A 163 -49.47 -6.69 20.95
CA SER A 163 -49.81 -7.71 21.93
C SER A 163 -51.28 -7.56 22.38
N THR A 164 -52.11 -8.56 22.10
CA THR A 164 -53.55 -8.57 22.43
C THR A 164 -53.86 -9.31 23.75
N SER A 165 -52.87 -9.96 24.38
CA SER A 165 -53.07 -10.83 25.54
C SER A 165 -52.81 -10.17 26.90
N ALA A 166 -52.18 -8.99 26.95
CA ALA A 166 -51.93 -8.25 28.18
C ALA A 166 -52.99 -7.16 28.39
N LEU A 167 -53.46 -7.02 29.64
CA LEU A 167 -54.43 -6.00 30.10
C LEU A 167 -53.97 -4.56 29.80
N ASN A 168 -52.68 -4.37 29.51
CA ASN A 168 -52.07 -3.13 29.07
C ASN A 168 -51.49 -3.35 27.66
N ARG A 169 -52.09 -2.76 26.63
CA ARG A 169 -51.61 -2.86 25.24
C ARG A 169 -50.26 -2.17 25.13
N VAL A 170 -49.16 -2.93 25.15
CA VAL A 170 -47.83 -2.39 24.94
C VAL A 170 -47.50 -2.50 23.45
N LEU A 171 -47.42 -1.35 22.78
CA LEU A 171 -46.91 -1.21 21.42
C LEU A 171 -45.39 -1.01 21.53
N GLU A 172 -44.64 -2.10 21.57
CA GLU A 172 -43.17 -2.02 21.55
C GLU A 172 -42.67 -2.03 20.09
N PRO A 173 -42.11 -0.91 19.61
CA PRO A 173 -41.49 -0.87 18.29
C PRO A 173 -40.14 -1.59 18.33
N THR A 174 -39.88 -2.38 17.30
CA THR A 174 -38.61 -3.07 17.08
C THR A 174 -38.10 -2.78 15.67
N ILE A 175 -36.78 -2.75 15.49
CA ILE A 175 -36.15 -2.39 14.23
C ILE A 175 -35.48 -3.63 13.67
N LEU A 176 -35.99 -4.15 12.55
CA LEU A 176 -35.31 -5.21 11.82
C LEU A 176 -34.28 -4.59 10.88
N MET A 177 -33.03 -5.00 11.01
CA MET A 177 -31.91 -4.54 10.20
C MET A 177 -31.34 -5.67 9.37
N GLU A 178 -30.94 -5.35 8.15
CA GLU A 178 -30.31 -6.27 7.22
C GLU A 178 -29.09 -5.60 6.58
N MET A 179 -27.93 -6.23 6.75
CA MET A 179 -26.68 -5.80 6.12
C MET A 179 -26.22 -6.81 5.08
N THR A 180 -25.88 -6.32 3.89
CA THR A 180 -25.19 -7.09 2.85
C THR A 180 -23.73 -6.69 2.86
N LEU A 181 -22.85 -7.65 3.12
CA LEU A 181 -21.40 -7.46 3.16
C LEU A 181 -20.77 -7.81 1.81
N SER A 182 -19.55 -7.31 1.56
CA SER A 182 -18.82 -7.53 0.30
C SER A 182 -18.38 -8.97 0.07
N ASP A 183 -18.37 -9.81 1.10
CA ASP A 183 -18.11 -11.24 1.01
C ASP A 183 -19.36 -12.06 0.63
N GLY A 184 -20.47 -11.37 0.28
CA GLY A 184 -21.75 -11.97 -0.07
C GLY A 184 -22.60 -12.40 1.12
N ARG A 185 -22.12 -12.22 2.36
CA ARG A 185 -22.90 -12.56 3.55
C ARG A 185 -24.00 -11.51 3.77
N ILE A 186 -25.19 -12.01 4.06
CA ILE A 186 -26.33 -11.21 4.49
C ILE A 186 -26.57 -11.51 5.97
N GLN A 187 -26.55 -10.49 6.81
CA GLN A 187 -26.89 -10.63 8.22
C GLN A 187 -28.14 -9.83 8.53
N THR A 188 -29.14 -10.51 9.07
CA THR A 188 -30.42 -9.94 9.48
C THR A 188 -30.56 -10.11 10.98
N PHE A 189 -30.84 -9.02 11.69
CA PHE A 189 -30.95 -9.02 13.13
C PHE A 189 -31.93 -7.95 13.60
N GLU A 190 -32.51 -8.21 14.77
CA GLU A 190 -33.50 -7.33 15.39
C GLU A 190 -32.84 -6.44 16.45
N VAL A 191 -33.19 -5.16 16.45
CA VAL A 191 -32.59 -4.13 17.30
C VAL A 191 -33.68 -3.39 18.06
N PRO A 192 -33.69 -3.47 19.41
CA PRO A 192 -34.53 -2.63 20.23
C PRO A 192 -34.20 -1.14 20.06
N VAL A 193 -35.19 -0.26 20.21
CA VAL A 193 -35.01 1.20 20.02
C VAL A 193 -33.90 1.79 20.90
N SER A 194 -33.74 1.29 22.13
CA SER A 194 -32.66 1.73 23.03
C SER A 194 -31.27 1.45 22.43
N LYS A 195 -31.05 0.25 21.87
CA LYS A 195 -29.80 -0.14 21.21
C LYS A 195 -29.59 0.57 19.88
N PHE A 196 -30.67 0.90 19.19
CA PHE A 196 -30.58 1.74 17.99
C PHE A 196 -30.05 3.14 18.30
N HIS A 197 -30.52 3.77 19.38
CA HIS A 197 -30.02 5.08 19.79
C HIS A 197 -28.55 5.04 20.21
N GLU A 198 -28.12 3.97 20.89
CA GLU A 198 -26.72 3.72 21.22
C GLU A 198 -25.87 3.60 19.95
N LEU A 199 -26.31 2.78 18.98
CA LEU A 199 -25.65 2.64 17.69
C LEU A 199 -25.53 3.98 16.95
N ARG A 200 -26.63 4.76 16.90
CA ARG A 200 -26.65 6.09 16.28
C ARG A 200 -25.61 7.02 16.90
N TYR A 201 -25.53 7.06 18.23
CA TYR A 201 -24.56 7.88 18.94
C TYR A 201 -23.13 7.43 18.63
N ASN A 202 -22.84 6.13 18.68
CA ASN A 202 -21.50 5.59 18.43
C ASN A 202 -21.05 5.86 16.99
N VAL A 203 -21.92 5.69 16.00
CA VAL A 203 -21.61 6.02 14.60
C VAL A 203 -21.28 7.51 14.44
N ALA A 204 -22.10 8.39 15.02
CA ALA A 204 -21.83 9.83 14.99
C ALA A 204 -20.50 10.19 15.68
N HIS A 205 -20.18 9.52 16.79
CA HIS A 205 -18.92 9.71 17.50
C HIS A 205 -17.72 9.30 16.64
N VAL A 206 -17.76 8.12 16.00
CA VAL A 206 -16.70 7.64 15.10
C VAL A 206 -16.53 8.58 13.90
N LEU A 207 -17.61 9.05 13.30
CA LEU A 207 -17.53 10.00 12.18
C LEU A 207 -16.87 11.32 12.59
N ARG A 208 -17.18 11.83 13.78
CA ARG A 208 -16.53 13.03 14.33
C ARG A 208 -15.04 12.82 14.59
N GLU A 209 -14.64 11.66 15.12
CA GLU A 209 -13.24 11.33 15.32
C GLU A 209 -12.50 11.19 13.98
N MET A 210 -13.12 10.57 12.97
CA MET A 210 -12.57 10.50 11.61
C MET A 210 -12.36 11.89 11.01
N GLU A 211 -13.34 12.77 11.13
CA GLU A 211 -13.22 14.17 10.67
C GLU A 211 -12.11 14.92 11.43
N SER A 212 -11.99 14.69 12.75
CA SER A 212 -10.90 15.28 13.54
C SER A 212 -9.53 14.79 13.08
N LEU A 213 -9.40 13.49 12.77
CA LEU A 213 -8.17 12.91 12.26
C LEU A 213 -7.79 13.49 10.89
N GLU A 214 -8.75 13.63 9.98
CA GLU A 214 -8.53 14.24 8.66
C GLU A 214 -8.05 15.70 8.75
N LYS A 215 -8.55 16.44 9.75
CA LYS A 215 -8.13 17.83 10.00
C LYS A 215 -6.74 17.94 10.63
N ARG A 216 -6.17 16.88 11.20
CA ARG A 216 -4.82 16.91 11.76
C ARG A 216 -3.78 16.89 10.63
N ASN A 217 -2.96 17.94 10.56
CA ASN A 217 -1.91 18.11 9.55
C ASN A 217 -0.84 16.99 9.50
N VAL A 218 -0.78 16.10 10.49
CA VAL A 218 0.09 14.90 10.44
C VAL A 218 -0.31 13.89 9.36
N LEU A 219 -1.54 13.96 8.84
CA LEU A 219 -2.03 13.10 7.74
C LEU A 219 -2.19 13.85 6.41
N LYS A 220 -2.13 15.19 6.43
CA LYS A 220 -2.07 15.99 5.21
C LYS A 220 -0.63 15.95 4.69
N ILE A 221 -0.37 15.03 3.78
CA ILE A 221 0.82 15.12 2.93
C ILE A 221 0.67 16.46 2.18
N GLN A 222 1.60 17.39 2.41
CA GLN A 222 1.61 18.66 1.70
C GLN A 222 1.70 18.36 0.20
N ASP A 223 0.75 18.91 -0.57
CA ASP A 223 0.80 18.97 -2.04
C ASP A 223 2.09 19.66 -2.53
#